data_AF-A0A9P0J8P7-F1
#
_entry.id   AF-A0A9P0J8P7-F1
#
_cell.length_a   1.000
_cell.length_b   1.000
_cell.length_c   1.000
_cell.angle_alpha   90.00
_cell.angle_beta   90.00
_cell.angle_gamma   90.00
#
_symmetry.space_group_name_H-M   'P 1'
#
loop_
_entity.id
_entity.type
_entity.pdbx_description
1 polymer ?
#
loop_
_entity_poly.entity_id
_entity_poly.type
_entity_poly.pdbx_seq_one_letter_code
_entity_poly.pdbx_strand_id
1 'polypeptide(L)'
;MDEIDAIIFCTLKEIGCEFSENETAFTNITQENLIKSIIMCLQKIQPTINLSFTIPRSMSARYQYGITVADACKKVGYKSDIGYQTILYGNIKDMRRILMFLIEKLPKEVENIIEYKSKRCTILKKLKKSLSSDRKQLNSSLFSNFSYVSVFLETGITLPGHKRNCTPAEWRNFCINSLKYITEQPSDLKYLIPSLITLNTKRLLNIYEYELKTTDDLSKSRVIQGEIEKINLKQTSYFNPVIKNPSKDQVENISKESEATYIKELVSKNNELKSLSLKQHSTNMNLKLKLEKLEKEIAVQEKSLNIIDNPEVVVKLKNKVDAAPDKIKRMNNKWSKYENEQKLILAELNERLNNKRAKNIKLEVVYGNEKLKLQNIFEDIQKKEDIIKICRNDLDSKPNYNSRSSYTQRILEIISNIEKQKKEINKNLNDTRQVQKEINSLDGKVERCFISIDELMFKVAKKDDTIRKCYKLLAAIHSNSSSIITSVKQTGTIGREIKDLEEQIENENPHQATANIQKLRKDLELVKNEQLLLLKKIKN
;
A
#
# COMPACT_ATOMS: atom_id res chain seq x y z
N MET A 1 17.96 -37.54 -15.12
CA MET A 1 17.88 -36.36 -16.02
C MET A 1 17.22 -35.20 -15.30
N ASP A 2 16.05 -35.43 -14.70
CA ASP A 2 15.26 -34.38 -14.01
C ASP A 2 15.96 -33.75 -12.80
N GLU A 3 16.81 -34.49 -12.08
CA GLU A 3 17.56 -33.97 -10.94
C GLU A 3 18.65 -32.96 -11.35
N ILE A 4 19.37 -33.25 -12.44
CA ILE A 4 20.36 -32.33 -13.03
C ILE A 4 19.67 -31.07 -13.51
N ASP A 5 18.51 -31.24 -14.15
CA ASP A 5 17.72 -30.13 -14.65
C ASP A 5 17.23 -29.25 -13.49
N ALA A 6 16.76 -29.84 -12.40
CA ALA A 6 16.37 -29.13 -11.19
C ALA A 6 17.53 -28.33 -10.58
N ILE A 7 18.75 -28.87 -10.58
CA ILE A 7 19.94 -28.17 -10.08
C ILE A 7 20.27 -26.97 -10.99
N ILE A 8 20.20 -27.14 -12.31
CA ILE A 8 20.44 -26.06 -13.27
C ILE A 8 19.37 -24.97 -13.10
N PHE A 9 18.08 -25.31 -12.96
CA PHE A 9 17.03 -24.33 -12.72
C PHE A 9 17.18 -23.59 -11.39
N CYS A 10 17.54 -24.31 -10.32
CA CYS A 10 17.78 -23.68 -9.02
C CYS A 10 18.91 -22.66 -9.09
N THR A 11 20.02 -22.99 -9.76
CA THR A 11 21.16 -22.08 -9.91
C THR A 11 20.85 -20.90 -10.84
N LEU A 12 20.15 -21.13 -11.96
CA LEU A 12 19.74 -20.06 -12.88
C LEU A 12 18.74 -19.08 -12.24
N LYS A 13 17.84 -19.57 -11.39
CA LYS A 13 16.92 -18.73 -10.61
C LYS A 13 17.65 -17.87 -9.58
N GLU A 14 18.74 -18.38 -9.00
CA GLU A 14 19.60 -17.60 -8.08
C GLU A 14 20.42 -16.53 -8.82
N ILE A 15 20.75 -16.75 -10.09
CA ILE A 15 21.47 -15.79 -10.95
C ILE A 15 20.53 -14.68 -11.49
N GLY A 16 19.21 -14.86 -11.37
CA GLY A 16 18.20 -13.87 -11.75
C GLY A 16 17.45 -14.17 -13.05
N CYS A 17 17.47 -15.42 -13.54
CA CYS A 17 16.63 -15.82 -14.67
C CYS A 17 15.18 -16.02 -14.21
N GLU A 18 14.25 -15.24 -14.76
CA GLU A 18 12.81 -15.45 -14.57
C GLU A 18 12.31 -16.56 -15.50
N PHE A 19 11.96 -17.70 -14.91
CA PHE A 19 11.22 -18.78 -15.58
C PHE A 19 9.81 -18.83 -15.01
N SER A 20 8.81 -19.10 -15.85
CA SER A 20 7.42 -19.25 -15.40
C SER A 20 7.25 -20.48 -14.52
N GLU A 21 6.28 -20.48 -13.59
CA GLU A 21 6.08 -21.55 -12.59
C GLU A 21 5.80 -22.95 -13.18
N ASN A 22 5.60 -23.06 -14.50
CA ASN A 22 5.28 -24.29 -15.23
C ASN A 22 6.49 -24.91 -15.98
N GLU A 23 7.69 -24.34 -15.87
CA GLU A 23 8.89 -24.79 -16.59
C GLU A 23 9.80 -25.63 -15.69
N THR A 24 9.38 -26.84 -15.30
CA THR A 24 10.21 -27.75 -14.48
C THR A 24 11.10 -28.68 -15.31
N ALA A 25 10.94 -28.71 -16.64
CA ALA A 25 11.69 -29.56 -17.55
C ALA A 25 12.19 -28.75 -18.76
N PHE A 26 13.42 -29.05 -19.23
CA PHE A 26 14.03 -28.38 -20.37
C PHE A 26 13.25 -28.53 -21.69
N THR A 27 12.28 -29.45 -21.76
CA THR A 27 11.40 -29.66 -22.92
C THR A 27 10.40 -28.55 -23.12
N ASN A 28 10.05 -27.80 -22.06
CA ASN A 28 9.01 -26.76 -22.10
C ASN A 28 9.59 -25.34 -22.23
N ILE A 29 10.92 -25.20 -22.28
CA ILE A 29 11.59 -23.90 -22.31
C ILE A 29 11.74 -23.43 -23.76
N THR A 30 11.39 -22.17 -24.02
CA THR A 30 11.67 -21.53 -25.31
C THR A 30 13.18 -21.31 -25.49
N GLN A 31 13.67 -21.52 -26.70
CA GLN A 31 15.10 -21.38 -27.00
C GLN A 31 15.66 -19.99 -26.68
N GLU A 32 14.84 -18.95 -26.75
CA GLU A 32 15.22 -17.59 -26.38
C GLU A 32 15.54 -17.46 -24.88
N ASN A 33 14.81 -18.17 -24.02
CA ASN A 33 15.06 -18.18 -22.57
C ASN A 33 16.35 -18.95 -22.23
N LEU A 34 16.66 -20.01 -22.97
CA LEU A 34 17.95 -20.73 -22.85
C LEU A 34 19.13 -19.85 -23.26
N ILE A 35 19.02 -19.12 -24.36
CA ILE A 35 20.07 -18.18 -24.82
C ILE A 35 20.27 -17.05 -23.80
N LYS A 36 19.20 -16.48 -23.26
CA LYS A 36 19.27 -15.49 -22.18
C LYS A 36 19.99 -16.03 -20.94
N SER A 37 19.70 -17.28 -20.57
CA SER A 37 20.34 -17.96 -19.44
C SER A 37 21.85 -18.12 -19.65
N ILE A 38 22.27 -18.52 -20.85
CA ILE A 38 23.69 -18.64 -21.23
C ILE A 38 24.39 -17.27 -21.13
N ILE A 39 23.76 -16.21 -21.65
CA ILE A 39 24.32 -14.85 -21.62
C ILE A 39 24.47 -14.35 -20.18
N MET A 40 23.48 -14.59 -19.34
CA MET A 40 23.51 -14.15 -17.95
C MET A 40 24.60 -14.87 -17.15
N CYS A 41 24.83 -16.17 -17.42
CA CYS A 41 25.97 -16.90 -16.88
C CYS A 41 27.30 -16.31 -17.37
N LEU A 42 27.44 -16.04 -18.66
CA LEU A 42 28.67 -15.46 -19.25
C LEU A 42 28.99 -14.08 -18.67
N GLN A 43 27.99 -13.21 -18.48
CA GLN A 43 28.17 -11.87 -17.93
C GLN A 43 28.59 -11.90 -16.46
N LYS A 44 28.15 -12.91 -15.69
CA LYS A 44 28.59 -13.12 -14.30
C LYS A 44 30.01 -13.68 -14.19
N ILE A 45 30.43 -14.52 -15.13
CA ILE A 45 31.79 -15.05 -15.18
C ILE A 45 32.77 -13.97 -15.65
N GLN A 46 32.35 -13.18 -16.65
CA GLN A 46 33.18 -12.13 -17.24
C GLN A 46 32.36 -10.83 -17.44
N PRO A 47 32.45 -9.86 -16.51
CA PRO A 47 31.66 -8.62 -16.57
C PRO A 47 32.06 -7.69 -17.73
N THR A 48 33.11 -8.01 -18.50
CA THR A 48 33.56 -7.22 -19.66
C THR A 48 32.75 -7.50 -20.94
N ILE A 49 31.89 -8.52 -20.95
CA ILE A 49 31.09 -8.91 -22.11
C ILE A 49 29.68 -8.34 -21.95
N ASN A 50 29.39 -7.24 -22.65
CA ASN A 50 28.09 -6.58 -22.62
C ASN A 50 27.25 -7.03 -23.84
N LEU A 51 26.71 -8.26 -23.79
CA LEU A 51 25.84 -8.81 -24.85
C LEU A 51 24.37 -8.46 -24.55
N SER A 52 23.61 -8.10 -25.58
CA SER A 52 22.18 -7.80 -25.43
C SER A 52 21.37 -9.05 -25.11
N PHE A 53 20.44 -8.97 -24.15
CA PHE A 53 19.52 -10.06 -23.79
C PHE A 53 18.40 -10.30 -24.83
N THR A 54 18.32 -9.47 -25.86
CA THR A 54 17.33 -9.55 -26.94
C THR A 54 17.98 -10.03 -28.22
N ILE A 55 17.38 -11.06 -28.82
CA ILE A 55 17.81 -11.62 -30.09
C ILE A 55 17.36 -10.67 -31.22
N PRO A 56 18.27 -10.21 -32.11
CA PRO A 56 17.90 -9.35 -33.23
C PRO A 56 16.84 -10.00 -34.14
N ARG A 57 15.95 -9.20 -34.75
CA ARG A 57 14.92 -9.71 -35.69
C ARG A 57 15.48 -10.01 -37.09
N SER A 58 16.60 -9.37 -37.47
CA SER A 58 17.25 -9.57 -38.79
C SER A 58 18.10 -10.84 -38.81
N MET A 59 17.98 -11.66 -39.87
CA MET A 59 18.69 -12.93 -40.01
C MET A 59 20.22 -12.80 -39.98
N SER A 60 20.77 -11.78 -40.65
CA SER A 60 22.22 -11.52 -40.64
C SER A 60 22.71 -11.09 -39.25
N ALA A 61 21.90 -10.31 -38.53
CA ALA A 61 22.21 -9.90 -37.16
C ALA A 61 22.12 -11.07 -36.17
N ARG A 62 21.17 -12.01 -36.38
CA ARG A 62 21.08 -13.26 -35.61
C ARG A 62 22.32 -14.13 -35.79
N TYR A 63 22.77 -14.30 -37.03
CA TYR A 63 23.98 -15.06 -37.35
C TYR A 63 25.21 -14.50 -36.61
N GLN A 64 25.45 -13.18 -36.73
CA GLN A 64 26.56 -12.52 -36.03
C GLN A 64 26.43 -12.65 -34.52
N TYR A 65 25.22 -12.47 -33.99
CA TYR A 65 24.93 -12.65 -32.57
C TYR A 65 25.27 -14.06 -32.08
N GLY A 66 24.83 -15.10 -32.80
CA GLY A 66 25.14 -16.49 -32.48
C GLY A 66 26.65 -16.79 -32.48
N ILE A 67 27.42 -16.19 -33.40
CA ILE A 67 28.89 -16.29 -33.42
C ILE A 67 29.49 -15.62 -32.19
N THR A 68 29.08 -14.39 -31.88
CA THR A 68 29.64 -13.66 -30.73
C THR A 68 29.42 -14.38 -29.40
N VAL A 69 28.25 -15.01 -29.22
CA VAL A 69 27.96 -15.81 -28.01
C VAL A 69 28.79 -17.10 -28.01
N ALA A 70 28.97 -17.76 -29.16
CA ALA A 70 29.80 -18.97 -29.27
C ALA A 70 31.27 -18.68 -28.95
N ASP A 71 31.81 -17.57 -29.48
CA ASP A 71 33.16 -17.13 -29.21
C ASP A 71 33.35 -16.73 -27.75
N ALA A 72 32.34 -16.13 -27.11
CA ALA A 72 32.35 -15.86 -25.67
C ALA A 72 32.42 -17.16 -24.86
N CYS A 73 31.63 -18.18 -25.21
CA CYS A 73 31.72 -19.51 -24.57
C CYS A 73 33.08 -20.18 -24.79
N LYS A 74 33.68 -20.06 -25.98
CA LYS A 74 35.03 -20.57 -26.28
C LYS A 74 36.10 -19.84 -25.47
N LYS A 75 36.00 -18.52 -25.32
CA LYS A 75 36.92 -17.72 -24.48
C LYS A 75 36.89 -18.12 -23.00
N VAL A 76 35.73 -18.55 -22.49
CA VAL A 76 35.58 -19.09 -21.13
C VAL A 76 36.19 -20.51 -20.99
N GLY A 77 36.63 -21.12 -22.09
CA GLY A 77 37.36 -22.39 -22.10
C GLY A 77 36.50 -23.63 -22.36
N TYR A 78 35.34 -23.46 -23.01
CA TYR A 78 34.51 -24.60 -23.40
C TYR A 78 35.20 -25.43 -24.49
N LYS A 79 35.35 -26.74 -24.26
CA LYS A 79 36.22 -27.62 -25.04
C LYS A 79 35.61 -28.16 -26.33
N SER A 80 34.29 -28.14 -26.51
CA SER A 80 33.65 -28.64 -27.73
C SER A 80 33.31 -27.52 -28.70
N ASP A 81 33.27 -27.87 -29.99
CA ASP A 81 33.00 -26.92 -31.06
C ASP A 81 31.58 -26.38 -30.99
N ILE A 82 31.43 -25.20 -30.38
CA ILE A 82 30.20 -24.42 -30.43
C ILE A 82 30.24 -23.53 -31.67
N GLY A 83 29.23 -23.64 -32.52
CA GLY A 83 28.94 -22.69 -33.59
C GLY A 83 27.64 -21.94 -33.35
N TYR A 84 27.34 -20.97 -34.22
CA TYR A 84 26.07 -20.23 -34.17
C TYR A 84 24.84 -21.15 -34.27
N GLN A 85 24.96 -22.27 -35.00
CA GLN A 85 23.88 -23.25 -35.16
C GLN A 85 23.52 -23.93 -33.83
N THR A 86 24.52 -24.26 -33.00
CA THR A 86 24.29 -24.89 -31.70
C THR A 86 23.61 -23.95 -30.71
N ILE A 87 23.85 -22.64 -30.81
CA ILE A 87 23.24 -21.65 -29.92
C ILE A 87 21.83 -21.28 -30.39
N LEU A 88 21.67 -20.99 -31.68
CA LEU A 88 20.41 -20.51 -32.25
C LEU A 88 19.42 -21.61 -32.59
N TYR A 89 19.90 -22.85 -32.81
CA TYR A 89 19.08 -24.00 -33.24
C TYR A 89 19.49 -25.33 -32.58
N GLY A 90 20.37 -25.30 -31.57
CA GLY A 90 20.89 -26.54 -30.96
C GLY A 90 19.85 -27.30 -30.16
N ASN A 91 20.11 -28.61 -30.01
CA ASN A 91 19.22 -29.49 -29.29
C ASN A 91 19.35 -29.27 -27.77
N ILE A 92 18.33 -29.64 -27.00
CA ILE A 92 18.27 -29.48 -25.54
C ILE A 92 19.51 -30.08 -24.85
N LYS A 93 20.03 -31.20 -25.38
CA LYS A 93 21.23 -31.86 -24.87
C LYS A 93 22.49 -30.98 -24.97
N ASP A 94 22.61 -30.20 -26.03
CA ASP A 94 23.77 -29.32 -26.25
C ASP A 94 23.69 -28.10 -25.34
N MET A 95 22.50 -27.50 -25.25
CA MET A 95 22.24 -26.38 -24.34
C MET A 95 22.47 -26.77 -22.87
N ARG A 96 22.05 -27.99 -22.47
CA ARG A 96 22.32 -28.52 -21.13
C ARG A 96 23.81 -28.66 -20.85
N ARG A 97 24.60 -29.18 -21.81
CA ARG A 97 26.06 -29.33 -21.66
C ARG A 97 26.75 -27.98 -21.51
N ILE A 98 26.34 -27.00 -22.31
CA ILE A 98 26.86 -25.62 -22.23
C ILE A 98 26.53 -24.99 -20.88
N LEU A 99 25.26 -25.07 -20.43
CA LEU A 99 24.83 -24.50 -19.16
C LEU A 99 25.51 -25.17 -17.96
N MET A 100 25.65 -26.50 -17.97
CA MET A 100 26.34 -27.24 -16.91
C MET A 100 27.80 -26.79 -16.78
N PHE A 101 28.51 -26.69 -17.91
CA PHE A 101 29.88 -26.18 -17.91
C PHE A 101 29.98 -24.74 -17.40
N LEU A 102 29.07 -23.86 -17.83
CA LEU A 102 29.08 -22.46 -17.39
C LEU A 102 28.78 -22.35 -15.89
N ILE A 103 27.87 -23.17 -15.35
CA ILE A 103 27.55 -23.21 -13.93
C ILE A 103 28.76 -23.66 -13.10
N GLU A 104 29.52 -24.67 -13.57
CA GLU A 104 30.76 -25.10 -12.92
C GLU A 104 31.86 -24.02 -12.89
N LYS A 105 31.80 -23.06 -13.83
CA LYS A 105 32.76 -21.95 -13.95
C LYS A 105 32.30 -20.66 -13.29
N LEU A 106 31.12 -20.63 -12.69
CA LEU A 106 30.70 -19.50 -11.86
C LEU A 106 31.61 -19.37 -10.62
N PRO A 107 31.88 -18.14 -10.13
CA PRO A 107 32.71 -17.92 -8.95
C PRO A 107 32.20 -18.75 -7.76
N LYS A 108 33.11 -19.55 -7.18
CA LYS A 108 32.85 -20.63 -6.21
C LYS A 108 32.38 -20.19 -4.80
N GLU A 109 31.52 -19.18 -4.69
CA GLU A 109 30.85 -18.86 -3.41
C GLU A 109 29.69 -19.82 -3.09
N VAL A 110 29.39 -20.78 -3.99
CA VAL A 110 28.13 -21.53 -3.98
C VAL A 110 28.21 -22.89 -3.27
N GLU A 111 29.38 -23.53 -3.13
CA GLU A 111 29.49 -24.88 -2.53
C GLU A 111 29.07 -24.90 -1.03
N ASN A 112 29.46 -23.90 -0.24
CA ASN A 112 29.05 -23.80 1.18
C ASN A 112 27.56 -23.47 1.36
N ILE A 113 26.93 -22.85 0.36
CA ILE A 113 25.50 -22.49 0.40
C ILE A 113 24.63 -23.69 0.02
N ILE A 114 25.09 -24.57 -0.87
CA ILE A 114 24.35 -25.75 -1.34
C ILE A 114 24.13 -26.76 -0.19
N GLU A 115 25.13 -27.02 0.65
CA GLU A 115 24.98 -27.98 1.75
C GLU A 115 24.08 -27.44 2.87
N TYR A 116 24.20 -26.14 3.20
CA TYR A 116 23.33 -25.47 4.17
C TYR A 116 21.90 -25.28 3.65
N LYS A 117 21.68 -24.97 2.36
CA LYS A 117 20.33 -24.89 1.76
C LYS A 117 19.71 -26.26 1.55
N SER A 118 20.46 -27.31 1.22
CA SER A 118 19.93 -28.67 1.10
C SER A 118 19.38 -29.21 2.44
N LYS A 119 20.09 -28.93 3.54
CA LYS A 119 19.62 -29.20 4.91
C LYS A 119 18.39 -28.36 5.27
N ARG A 120 18.34 -27.08 4.86
CA ARG A 120 17.17 -26.21 5.10
C ARG A 120 15.95 -26.62 4.28
N CYS A 121 16.14 -27.04 3.03
CA CYS A 121 15.08 -27.53 2.14
C CYS A 121 14.56 -28.90 2.56
N THR A 122 15.40 -29.80 3.09
CA THR A 122 14.94 -31.05 3.70
C THR A 122 14.15 -30.79 4.99
N ILE A 123 14.60 -29.86 5.84
CA ILE A 123 13.84 -29.44 7.02
C ILE A 123 12.52 -28.78 6.64
N LEU A 124 12.49 -27.90 5.63
CA LEU A 124 11.26 -27.29 5.12
C LEU A 124 10.33 -28.33 4.48
N LYS A 125 10.86 -29.31 3.75
CA LYS A 125 10.07 -30.44 3.24
C LYS A 125 9.55 -31.32 4.37
N LYS A 126 10.32 -31.53 5.44
CA LYS A 126 9.92 -32.30 6.63
C LYS A 126 8.84 -31.55 7.42
N LEU A 127 9.01 -30.24 7.62
CA LEU A 127 8.02 -29.34 8.22
C LEU A 127 6.77 -29.25 7.37
N LYS A 128 6.89 -29.11 6.05
CA LYS A 128 5.75 -29.12 5.12
C LYS A 128 5.04 -30.48 5.18
N LYS A 129 5.77 -31.59 5.19
CA LYS A 129 5.20 -32.93 5.29
C LYS A 129 4.48 -33.12 6.64
N SER A 130 5.05 -32.66 7.76
CA SER A 130 4.41 -32.66 9.08
C SER A 130 3.21 -31.71 9.18
N LEU A 131 3.29 -30.52 8.59
CA LEU A 131 2.17 -29.55 8.50
C LEU A 131 1.07 -29.99 7.54
N SER A 132 1.40 -30.85 6.56
CA SER A 132 0.46 -31.42 5.59
C SER A 132 -0.17 -32.72 6.09
N SER A 133 0.54 -33.53 6.90
CA SER A 133 -0.01 -34.77 7.47
C SER A 133 -0.99 -34.53 8.62
N ASP A 134 -0.87 -33.42 9.36
CA ASP A 134 -1.80 -33.09 10.46
C ASP A 134 -2.90 -32.08 10.09
N ARG A 135 -2.91 -31.54 8.87
CA ARG A 135 -4.10 -30.87 8.33
C ARG A 135 -4.96 -31.89 7.62
N LYS A 136 -5.69 -32.69 8.41
CA LYS A 136 -6.99 -33.18 7.94
C LYS A 136 -7.75 -31.95 7.45
N GLN A 137 -8.12 -31.97 6.17
CA GLN A 137 -9.09 -31.04 5.61
C GLN A 137 -10.20 -30.87 6.65
N LEU A 138 -10.44 -29.64 7.10
CA LEU A 138 -11.63 -29.35 7.88
C LEU A 138 -12.80 -29.64 6.93
N ASN A 139 -13.31 -30.86 6.96
CA ASN A 139 -14.49 -31.22 6.20
C ASN A 139 -15.60 -30.28 6.67
N SER A 140 -16.08 -29.44 5.78
CA SER A 140 -17.22 -28.55 5.96
C SER A 140 -18.51 -29.29 6.31
N SER A 141 -18.49 -30.62 6.39
CA SER A 141 -19.58 -31.49 6.83
C SER A 141 -19.60 -31.78 8.33
N LEU A 142 -18.58 -31.40 9.13
CA LEU A 142 -18.64 -31.50 10.60
C LEU A 142 -19.35 -30.31 11.26
N PHE A 143 -19.64 -29.25 10.50
CA PHE A 143 -20.59 -28.23 10.90
C PHE A 143 -21.92 -28.55 10.24
N SER A 144 -22.75 -29.33 10.92
CA SER A 144 -24.19 -29.26 10.64
C SER A 144 -24.58 -27.79 10.74
N ASN A 145 -25.28 -27.27 9.72
CA ASN A 145 -25.85 -25.93 9.71
C ASN A 145 -26.66 -25.71 11.00
N PHE A 146 -26.02 -25.17 12.03
CA PHE A 146 -26.73 -24.66 13.17
C PHE A 146 -27.16 -23.25 12.81
N SER A 147 -28.47 -23.05 12.78
CA SER A 147 -29.06 -21.72 12.77
C SER A 147 -28.32 -20.88 13.80
N TYR A 148 -27.81 -19.73 13.38
CA TYR A 148 -27.12 -18.79 14.27
C TYR A 148 -28.15 -18.24 15.27
N VAL A 149 -28.45 -19.04 16.30
CA VAL A 149 -29.21 -18.58 17.45
C VAL A 149 -28.22 -17.80 18.28
N SER A 150 -28.39 -16.48 18.30
CA SER A 150 -27.74 -15.57 19.24
C SER A 150 -28.19 -15.91 20.66
N VAL A 151 -27.63 -16.96 21.24
CA VAL A 151 -27.71 -17.21 22.68
C VAL A 151 -26.64 -16.34 23.32
N PHE A 152 -27.03 -15.49 24.28
CA PHE A 152 -26.11 -14.84 25.19
C PHE A 152 -25.36 -15.93 25.98
N LEU A 153 -24.19 -16.33 25.48
CA LEU A 153 -23.31 -17.27 26.17
C LEU A 153 -22.65 -16.52 27.32
N GLU A 154 -23.21 -16.64 28.52
CA GLU A 154 -22.63 -16.14 29.78
C GLU A 154 -21.32 -16.86 30.17
N THR A 155 -20.86 -17.83 29.38
CA THR A 155 -19.58 -18.54 29.58
C THR A 155 -18.41 -17.73 29.01
N GLY A 156 -18.15 -16.57 29.62
CA GLY A 156 -17.07 -15.66 29.21
C GLY A 156 -15.68 -16.17 29.58
N ILE A 157 -14.82 -16.34 28.57
CA ILE A 157 -13.37 -16.46 28.78
C ILE A 157 -12.89 -15.20 29.51
N THR A 158 -12.12 -15.40 30.57
CA THR A 158 -11.61 -14.34 31.45
C THR A 158 -10.15 -14.04 31.14
N LEU A 159 -9.91 -12.81 30.67
CA LEU A 159 -8.59 -12.30 30.39
C LEU A 159 -8.18 -11.26 31.46
N PRO A 160 -6.90 -11.20 31.84
CA PRO A 160 -6.37 -10.11 32.65
C PRO A 160 -6.62 -8.77 31.97
N GLY A 161 -7.36 -7.86 32.61
CA GLY A 161 -7.62 -6.50 32.11
C GLY A 161 -9.10 -6.18 31.85
N HIS A 162 -10.04 -7.09 32.09
CA HIS A 162 -11.47 -6.75 32.13
C HIS A 162 -11.82 -6.02 33.43
N LYS A 163 -12.50 -4.87 33.33
CA LYS A 163 -13.09 -4.18 34.49
C LYS A 163 -14.12 -5.12 35.13
N ARG A 164 -13.90 -5.47 36.39
CA ARG A 164 -14.82 -6.21 37.25
C ARG A 164 -15.03 -5.43 38.53
N ASN A 165 -16.11 -5.73 39.24
CA ASN A 165 -16.48 -5.08 40.50
C ASN A 165 -15.58 -5.58 41.67
N CYS A 166 -14.25 -5.50 41.52
CA CYS A 166 -13.28 -5.88 42.56
C CYS A 166 -12.05 -4.96 42.53
N THR A 167 -11.29 -4.92 43.63
CA THR A 167 -10.12 -4.05 43.71
C THR A 167 -8.98 -4.58 42.80
N PRO A 168 -8.15 -3.69 42.20
CA PRO A 168 -7.07 -4.11 41.31
C PRO A 168 -5.98 -5.00 41.94
N ALA A 169 -5.89 -5.04 43.27
CA ALA A 169 -4.97 -5.89 44.01
C ALA A 169 -5.54 -7.32 44.18
N GLU A 170 -6.81 -7.44 44.53
CA GLU A 170 -7.51 -8.73 44.62
C GLU A 170 -7.62 -9.42 43.25
N TRP A 171 -7.87 -8.65 42.18
CA TRP A 171 -7.89 -9.18 40.81
C TRP A 171 -6.52 -9.74 40.38
N ARG A 172 -5.42 -9.06 40.73
CA ARG A 172 -4.07 -9.54 40.44
C ARG A 172 -3.76 -10.84 41.18
N ASN A 173 -4.11 -10.93 42.45
CA ASN A 173 -3.96 -12.17 43.22
C ASN A 173 -4.81 -13.31 42.64
N PHE A 174 -6.03 -13.02 42.17
CA PHE A 174 -6.88 -14.00 41.50
C PHE A 174 -6.30 -14.48 40.16
N CYS A 175 -5.74 -13.57 39.34
CA CYS A 175 -5.09 -13.92 38.08
C CYS A 175 -3.85 -14.79 38.27
N ILE A 176 -3.10 -14.59 39.35
CA ILE A 176 -1.85 -15.31 39.61
C ILE A 176 -2.15 -16.68 40.25
N ASN A 177 -3.12 -16.77 41.16
CA ASN A 177 -3.31 -17.97 41.98
C ASN A 177 -4.47 -18.88 41.54
N SER A 178 -5.45 -18.37 40.77
CA SER A 178 -6.72 -19.07 40.53
C SER A 178 -7.24 -19.04 39.10
N LEU A 179 -6.62 -18.28 38.20
CA LEU A 179 -7.02 -18.24 36.79
C LEU A 179 -6.42 -19.41 36.02
N LYS A 180 -7.28 -20.31 35.52
CA LYS A 180 -6.88 -21.41 34.64
C LYS A 180 -6.50 -20.90 33.25
N TYR A 181 -5.68 -21.67 32.52
CA TYR A 181 -5.33 -21.35 31.12
C TYR A 181 -6.58 -21.30 30.25
N ILE A 182 -6.56 -20.46 29.20
CA ILE A 182 -7.70 -20.19 28.32
C ILE A 182 -8.35 -21.47 27.76
N THR A 183 -7.56 -22.53 27.57
CA THR A 183 -7.98 -23.86 27.12
C THR A 183 -8.82 -24.63 28.14
N GLU A 184 -8.72 -24.30 29.43
CA GLU A 184 -9.36 -24.99 30.57
C GLU A 184 -10.44 -24.13 31.26
N GLN A 185 -10.66 -22.90 30.78
CA GLN A 185 -11.69 -22.01 31.29
C GLN A 185 -13.12 -22.40 30.89
N PRO A 186 -13.41 -22.85 29.66
CA PRO A 186 -14.75 -23.32 29.32
C PRO A 186 -14.96 -24.76 29.83
N SER A 187 -16.17 -25.07 30.32
CA SER A 187 -16.53 -26.40 30.77
C SER A 187 -16.45 -27.48 29.67
N ASP A 188 -16.52 -27.05 28.40
CA ASP A 188 -16.48 -27.94 27.23
C ASP A 188 -15.64 -27.32 26.11
N LEU A 189 -14.74 -28.11 25.50
CA LEU A 189 -13.80 -27.62 24.47
C LEU A 189 -14.50 -27.08 23.22
N LYS A 190 -15.72 -27.56 22.97
CA LYS A 190 -16.60 -27.15 21.86
C LYS A 190 -16.96 -25.66 21.91
N TYR A 191 -16.99 -25.06 23.10
CA TYR A 191 -17.36 -23.65 23.29
C TYR A 191 -16.16 -22.70 23.32
N LEU A 192 -14.92 -23.22 23.27
CA LEU A 192 -13.72 -22.39 23.29
C LEU A 192 -13.65 -21.45 22.08
N ILE A 193 -13.84 -22.00 20.88
CA ILE A 193 -13.74 -21.24 19.61
C ILE A 193 -14.86 -20.20 19.51
N PRO A 194 -16.15 -20.54 19.72
CA PRO A 194 -17.22 -19.55 19.74
C PRO A 194 -16.98 -18.43 20.75
N SER A 195 -16.53 -18.76 21.97
CA SER A 195 -16.32 -17.76 23.03
C SER A 195 -15.15 -16.82 22.72
N LEU A 196 -14.09 -17.32 22.09
CA LEU A 196 -12.94 -16.51 21.68
C LEU A 196 -13.30 -15.58 20.52
N ILE A 197 -14.10 -16.08 19.57
CA ILE A 197 -14.63 -15.27 18.46
C ILE A 197 -15.51 -14.16 19.03
N THR A 198 -16.45 -14.46 19.93
CA THR A 198 -17.33 -13.47 20.57
C THR A 198 -16.54 -12.42 21.36
N LEU A 199 -15.47 -12.81 22.05
CA LEU A 199 -14.62 -11.85 22.77
C LEU A 199 -13.87 -10.92 21.82
N ASN A 200 -13.34 -11.46 20.72
CA ASN A 200 -12.64 -10.68 19.70
C ASN A 200 -13.58 -9.76 18.94
N THR A 201 -14.80 -10.22 18.60
CA THR A 201 -15.81 -9.38 17.95
C THR A 201 -16.29 -8.28 18.89
N LYS A 202 -16.52 -8.56 20.18
CA LYS A 202 -16.86 -7.54 21.19
C LYS A 202 -15.74 -6.50 21.35
N ARG A 203 -14.48 -6.94 21.37
CA ARG A 203 -13.32 -6.03 21.43
C ARG A 203 -13.24 -5.16 20.18
N LEU A 204 -13.47 -5.73 19.00
CA LEU A 204 -13.52 -4.97 17.75
C LEU A 204 -14.70 -3.99 17.72
N LEU A 205 -15.89 -4.39 18.19
CA LEU A 205 -17.06 -3.52 18.28
C LEU A 205 -16.80 -2.30 19.19
N ASN A 206 -16.17 -2.53 20.34
CA ASN A 206 -15.79 -1.46 21.26
C ASN A 206 -14.70 -0.53 20.70
N ILE A 207 -13.85 -1.00 19.79
CA ILE A 207 -12.81 -0.18 19.14
C ILE A 207 -13.41 0.70 18.04
N TYR A 208 -14.51 0.27 17.42
CA TYR A 208 -15.07 0.92 16.23
C TYR A 208 -16.37 1.72 16.45
N GLU A 209 -16.84 1.94 17.69
CA GLU A 209 -18.03 2.75 18.04
C GLU A 209 -19.14 2.69 16.98
N TYR A 210 -19.62 1.48 16.69
CA TYR A 210 -20.71 1.29 15.74
C TYR A 210 -22.03 1.18 16.53
N GLU A 211 -22.73 2.31 16.65
CA GLU A 211 -24.11 2.35 17.15
C GLU A 211 -25.03 1.62 16.16
N LEU A 212 -25.37 0.36 16.45
CA LEU A 212 -26.52 -0.28 15.84
C LEU A 212 -27.78 0.18 16.58
N LYS A 213 -28.58 1.01 15.91
CA LYS A 213 -30.00 1.22 16.22
C LYS A 213 -30.68 -0.15 16.18
N THR A 214 -30.97 -0.71 17.35
CA THR A 214 -31.81 -1.90 17.45
C THR A 214 -33.25 -1.47 17.22
N THR A 215 -33.83 -1.91 16.10
CA THR A 215 -35.27 -1.94 15.92
C THR A 215 -35.87 -2.87 16.95
N ASP A 216 -36.73 -2.30 17.79
CA ASP A 216 -37.73 -3.01 18.57
C ASP A 216 -38.54 -3.93 17.66
N ASP A 217 -38.50 -5.23 17.96
CA ASP A 217 -39.66 -6.13 18.05
C ASP A 217 -39.18 -7.57 18.00
N LEU A 218 -39.23 -8.24 19.15
CA LEU A 218 -39.97 -9.49 19.32
C LEU A 218 -39.95 -9.88 20.79
N SER A 219 -41.17 -9.94 21.31
CA SER A 219 -41.54 -10.10 22.69
C SER A 219 -41.77 -11.58 23.04
N LYS A 220 -41.56 -11.89 24.34
CA LYS A 220 -42.10 -13.04 25.12
C LYS A 220 -41.53 -14.43 24.74
N SER A 221 -41.25 -15.37 25.64
CA SER A 221 -41.42 -15.54 27.08
C SER A 221 -40.73 -16.87 27.45
N ARG A 222 -40.15 -16.99 28.66
CA ARG A 222 -40.61 -17.93 29.71
C ARG A 222 -39.59 -18.06 30.82
N VAL A 223 -39.99 -17.54 31.98
CA VAL A 223 -39.54 -17.96 33.31
C VAL A 223 -39.95 -19.42 33.51
N ILE A 224 -39.02 -20.30 33.90
CA ILE A 224 -39.29 -21.48 34.73
C ILE A 224 -38.14 -21.64 35.74
N GLN A 225 -38.54 -21.83 36.99
CA GLN A 225 -37.79 -22.01 38.23
C GLN A 225 -36.95 -23.30 38.25
N GLY A 226 -35.96 -23.36 39.15
CA GLY A 226 -35.42 -24.65 39.60
C GLY A 226 -34.01 -24.58 40.21
N GLU A 227 -33.95 -24.36 41.53
CA GLU A 227 -33.00 -24.98 42.47
C GLU A 227 -31.49 -24.95 42.17
N ILE A 228 -30.76 -24.10 42.90
CA ILE A 228 -29.35 -24.35 43.22
C ILE A 228 -29.23 -24.43 44.74
N GLU A 229 -29.06 -25.66 45.21
CA GLU A 229 -28.70 -26.03 46.56
C GLU A 229 -27.42 -25.31 47.01
N LYS A 230 -27.54 -24.58 48.12
CA LYS A 230 -26.40 -24.08 48.89
C LYS A 230 -25.83 -25.24 49.71
N ILE A 231 -24.75 -25.85 49.25
CA ILE A 231 -23.91 -26.70 50.10
C ILE A 231 -22.78 -25.83 50.68
N ASN A 232 -22.99 -25.47 51.95
CA ASN A 232 -22.02 -24.85 52.85
C ASN A 232 -20.83 -25.78 53.12
N LEU A 233 -19.61 -25.30 52.86
CA LEU A 233 -18.38 -25.86 53.45
C LEU A 233 -18.05 -25.10 54.73
N LYS A 234 -18.28 -25.80 55.85
CA LYS A 234 -18.02 -25.38 57.22
C LYS A 234 -16.52 -25.30 57.48
N GLN A 235 -16.08 -24.15 57.99
CA GLN A 235 -14.97 -24.07 58.94
C GLN A 235 -15.40 -24.78 60.22
N THR A 236 -14.56 -25.67 60.76
CA THR A 236 -14.68 -26.12 62.14
C THR A 236 -13.31 -26.18 62.79
N SER A 237 -13.07 -25.16 63.61
CA SER A 237 -12.21 -25.15 64.78
C SER A 237 -12.65 -26.21 65.80
N TYR A 238 -11.66 -26.78 66.47
CA TYR A 238 -11.79 -27.84 67.47
C TYR A 238 -12.38 -27.35 68.82
N PHE A 239 -13.22 -28.23 69.37
CA PHE A 239 -13.53 -28.48 70.79
C PHE A 239 -14.05 -27.36 71.72
N ASN A 240 -15.32 -27.51 72.10
CA ASN A 240 -15.82 -27.17 73.43
C ASN A 240 -16.35 -28.46 74.12
N PRO A 241 -16.22 -28.59 75.45
CA PRO A 241 -16.48 -29.83 76.17
C PRO A 241 -17.94 -30.00 76.59
N VAL A 242 -18.31 -31.26 76.78
CA VAL A 242 -19.62 -31.77 77.21
C VAL A 242 -19.79 -31.58 78.72
N ILE A 243 -20.91 -30.99 79.15
CA ILE A 243 -21.45 -31.13 80.51
C ILE A 243 -22.91 -31.56 80.37
N LYS A 244 -23.22 -32.75 80.90
CA LYS A 244 -24.57 -33.27 81.08
C LYS A 244 -25.14 -32.73 82.40
N ASN A 245 -26.33 -32.15 82.36
CA ASN A 245 -27.20 -32.05 83.53
C ASN A 245 -28.26 -33.16 83.46
N PRO A 246 -28.67 -33.72 84.61
CA PRO A 246 -30.07 -34.06 84.81
C PRO A 246 -30.66 -33.28 86.00
N SER A 247 -31.97 -33.10 85.89
CA SER A 247 -32.89 -32.29 86.69
C SER A 247 -33.36 -32.99 87.97
N LYS A 248 -33.74 -32.21 89.00
CA LYS A 248 -35.09 -32.17 89.62
C LYS A 248 -35.17 -31.23 90.85
N ASP A 249 -36.10 -30.28 90.73
CA ASP A 249 -37.04 -29.67 91.68
C ASP A 249 -36.74 -29.50 93.19
N GLN A 250 -36.85 -28.22 93.61
CA GLN A 250 -37.57 -27.62 94.76
C GLN A 250 -37.38 -28.29 96.14
N VAL A 251 -36.89 -27.62 97.20
CA VAL A 251 -37.51 -26.56 98.03
C VAL A 251 -36.43 -26.07 99.03
N GLU A 252 -36.70 -24.95 99.72
CA GLU A 252 -35.99 -24.37 100.89
C GLU A 252 -34.85 -23.36 100.58
N ASN A 253 -35.32 -22.12 100.42
CA ASN A 253 -34.57 -20.87 100.49
C ASN A 253 -34.43 -20.43 101.96
N ILE A 254 -33.18 -20.09 102.32
CA ILE A 254 -32.67 -19.05 103.24
C ILE A 254 -31.43 -19.64 103.96
N SER A 255 -30.36 -19.85 103.19
CA SER A 255 -28.97 -20.04 103.67
C SER A 255 -27.92 -20.03 102.54
N LYS A 256 -28.33 -19.84 101.27
CA LYS A 256 -27.48 -20.10 100.09
C LYS A 256 -26.82 -18.84 99.48
N GLU A 257 -27.09 -17.64 99.99
CA GLU A 257 -26.51 -16.40 99.43
C GLU A 257 -25.11 -16.10 99.98
N SER A 258 -24.84 -16.34 101.27
CA SER A 258 -23.52 -16.11 101.87
C SER A 258 -22.45 -17.10 101.36
N GLU A 259 -22.78 -18.39 101.27
CA GLU A 259 -21.88 -19.41 100.72
C GLU A 259 -21.60 -19.22 99.22
N ALA A 260 -22.60 -18.77 98.45
CA ALA A 260 -22.42 -18.47 97.04
C ALA A 260 -21.49 -17.27 96.79
N THR A 261 -21.46 -16.27 97.69
CA THR A 261 -20.48 -15.18 97.60
C THR A 261 -19.06 -15.65 97.88
N TYR A 262 -18.85 -16.51 98.88
CA TYR A 262 -17.53 -17.06 99.21
C TYR A 262 -17.00 -18.01 98.13
N ILE A 263 -17.86 -18.84 97.54
CA ILE A 263 -17.51 -19.71 96.40
C ILE A 263 -17.17 -18.86 95.17
N LYS A 264 -17.89 -17.75 94.90
CA LYS A 264 -17.53 -16.83 93.82
C LYS A 264 -16.17 -16.17 94.03
N GLU A 265 -15.83 -15.78 95.26
CA GLU A 265 -14.53 -15.19 95.57
C GLU A 265 -13.39 -16.21 95.45
N LEU A 266 -13.59 -17.44 95.91
CA LEU A 266 -12.64 -18.54 95.73
C LEU A 266 -12.44 -18.91 94.25
N VAL A 267 -13.50 -18.90 93.45
CA VAL A 267 -13.41 -19.11 92.00
C VAL A 267 -12.65 -17.95 91.33
N SER A 268 -12.86 -16.71 91.78
CA SER A 268 -12.10 -15.54 91.29
C SER A 268 -10.60 -15.68 91.60
N LYS A 269 -10.24 -16.00 92.85
CA LYS A 269 -8.84 -16.23 93.25
C LYS A 269 -8.21 -17.43 92.51
N ASN A 270 -8.96 -18.50 92.29
CA ASN A 270 -8.47 -19.66 91.54
C ASN A 270 -8.28 -19.36 90.05
N ASN A 271 -9.13 -18.51 89.46
CA ASN A 271 -8.97 -18.02 88.10
C ASN A 271 -7.77 -17.07 87.97
N GLU A 272 -7.52 -16.23 88.97
CA GLU A 272 -6.31 -15.40 89.04
C GLU A 272 -5.05 -16.26 89.16
N LEU A 273 -5.03 -17.26 90.05
CA LEU A 273 -3.93 -18.23 90.17
C LEU A 273 -3.68 -19.00 88.87
N LYS A 274 -4.73 -19.43 88.18
CA LYS A 274 -4.62 -20.04 86.84
C LYS A 274 -4.02 -19.06 85.82
N SER A 275 -4.45 -17.80 85.85
CA SER A 275 -3.90 -16.78 84.95
C SER A 275 -2.42 -16.49 85.22
N LEU A 276 -2.00 -16.49 86.49
CA LEU A 276 -0.61 -16.32 86.90
C LEU A 276 0.24 -17.53 86.52
N SER A 277 -0.27 -18.75 86.71
CA SER A 277 0.40 -19.99 86.28
C SER A 277 0.58 -20.04 84.75
N LEU A 278 -0.45 -19.64 83.98
CA LEU A 278 -0.37 -19.53 82.52
C LEU A 278 0.67 -18.47 82.10
N LYS A 279 0.72 -17.32 82.77
CA LYS A 279 1.75 -16.29 82.53
C LYS A 279 3.14 -16.82 82.84
N GLN A 280 3.35 -17.47 83.97
CA GLN A 280 4.63 -18.08 84.35
C GLN A 280 5.08 -19.17 83.35
N HIS A 281 4.14 -19.98 82.86
CA HIS A 281 4.42 -20.99 81.85
C HIS A 281 4.79 -20.34 80.50
N SER A 282 4.14 -19.24 80.12
CA SER A 282 4.47 -18.48 78.91
C SER A 282 5.84 -17.82 79.00
N THR A 283 6.21 -17.26 80.16
CA THR A 283 7.53 -16.66 80.37
C THR A 283 8.63 -17.71 80.38
N ASN A 284 8.40 -18.87 81.02
CA ASN A 284 9.36 -19.97 81.00
C ASN A 284 9.55 -20.56 79.60
N MET A 285 8.49 -20.66 78.80
CA MET A 285 8.61 -21.07 77.40
C MET A 285 9.42 -20.06 76.58
N ASN A 286 9.18 -18.76 76.78
CA ASN A 286 9.96 -17.72 76.10
C ASN A 286 11.45 -17.71 76.51
N LEU A 287 11.75 -17.97 77.79
CA LEU A 287 13.13 -18.08 78.27
C LEU A 287 13.82 -19.33 77.73
N LYS A 288 13.14 -20.48 77.66
CA LYS A 288 13.68 -21.69 77.02
C LYS A 288 14.00 -21.47 75.55
N LEU A 289 13.12 -20.81 74.79
CA LEU A 289 13.37 -20.47 73.39
C LEU A 289 14.57 -19.52 73.22
N LYS A 290 14.80 -18.60 74.17
CA LYS A 290 15.98 -17.73 74.16
C LYS A 290 17.27 -18.50 74.47
N LEU A 291 17.24 -19.40 75.45
CA LEU A 291 18.38 -20.26 75.76
C LEU A 291 18.73 -21.16 74.57
N GLU A 292 17.74 -21.75 73.90
CA GLU A 292 17.97 -22.60 72.72
C GLU A 292 18.57 -21.80 71.54
N LYS A 293 18.20 -20.52 71.38
CA LYS A 293 18.83 -19.63 70.39
C LYS A 293 20.28 -19.31 70.75
N LEU A 294 20.54 -18.98 72.02
CA LEU A 294 21.89 -18.70 72.51
C LEU A 294 22.80 -19.93 72.43
N GLU A 295 22.30 -21.12 72.76
CA GLU A 295 23.04 -22.38 72.59
C GLU A 295 23.39 -22.64 71.12
N LYS A 296 22.46 -22.37 70.18
CA LYS A 296 22.74 -22.46 68.75
C LYS A 296 23.78 -21.43 68.31
N GLU A 297 23.74 -20.20 68.83
CA GLU A 297 24.74 -19.16 68.55
C GLU A 297 26.12 -19.53 69.09
N ILE A 298 26.21 -20.01 70.34
CA ILE A 298 27.45 -20.50 70.95
C ILE A 298 28.01 -21.68 70.14
N ALA A 299 27.19 -22.64 69.75
CA ALA A 299 27.62 -23.77 68.93
C ALA A 299 28.13 -23.34 67.53
N VAL A 300 27.58 -22.27 66.95
CA VAL A 300 28.09 -21.68 65.70
C VAL A 300 29.43 -20.97 65.95
N GLN A 301 29.56 -20.24 67.06
CA GLN A 301 30.80 -19.57 67.44
C GLN A 301 31.92 -20.57 67.73
N GLU A 302 31.68 -21.65 68.49
CA GLU A 302 32.64 -22.72 68.75
C GLU A 302 33.07 -23.42 67.46
N LYS A 303 32.13 -23.71 66.55
CA LYS A 303 32.46 -24.24 65.22
C LYS A 303 33.31 -23.27 64.42
N SER A 304 33.04 -21.96 64.50
CA SER A 304 33.84 -20.95 63.81
C SER A 304 35.25 -20.82 64.41
N LEU A 305 35.40 -20.92 65.73
CA LEU A 305 36.68 -20.95 66.43
C LEU A 305 37.52 -22.17 66.02
N ASN A 306 36.92 -23.37 66.02
CA ASN A 306 37.58 -24.60 65.56
C ASN A 306 38.02 -24.54 64.07
N ILE A 307 37.34 -23.76 63.23
CA ILE A 307 37.71 -23.55 61.82
C ILE A 307 38.89 -22.57 61.72
N ILE A 308 39.00 -21.61 62.63
CA ILE A 308 40.07 -20.60 62.70
C ILE A 308 41.35 -21.18 63.33
N ASP A 309 41.24 -22.04 64.33
CA ASP A 309 42.37 -22.66 65.03
C ASP A 309 43.17 -23.66 64.17
N ASN A 310 42.65 -24.05 63.00
CA ASN A 310 43.35 -24.87 62.02
C ASN A 310 44.14 -24.01 61.01
N PRO A 311 45.48 -23.87 61.15
CA PRO A 311 46.27 -22.96 60.31
C PRO A 311 46.23 -23.31 58.82
N GLU A 312 46.09 -24.59 58.47
CA GLU A 312 45.93 -25.02 57.07
C GLU A 312 44.64 -24.51 56.42
N VAL A 313 43.54 -24.43 57.18
CA VAL A 313 42.25 -23.96 56.69
C VAL A 313 42.28 -22.46 56.46
N VAL A 314 42.94 -21.72 57.37
CA VAL A 314 43.18 -20.28 57.23
C VAL A 314 44.03 -19.96 56.00
N VAL A 315 45.09 -20.73 55.74
CA VAL A 315 45.92 -20.56 54.52
C VAL A 315 45.11 -20.87 53.25
N LYS A 316 44.30 -21.94 53.24
CA LYS A 316 43.41 -22.25 52.11
C LYS A 316 42.35 -21.16 51.89
N LEU A 317 41.83 -20.55 52.96
CA LEU A 317 40.88 -19.44 52.87
C LEU A 317 41.56 -18.16 52.38
N LYS A 318 42.76 -17.82 52.87
CA LYS A 318 43.57 -16.71 52.33
C LYS A 318 43.86 -16.89 50.84
N ASN A 319 44.31 -18.07 50.41
CA ASN A 319 44.55 -18.36 49.00
C ASN A 319 43.28 -18.23 48.15
N LYS A 320 42.11 -18.60 48.68
CA LYS A 320 40.81 -18.39 47.99
C LYS A 320 40.42 -16.91 47.93
N VAL A 321 40.72 -16.13 48.97
CA VAL A 321 40.49 -14.69 49.01
C VAL A 321 41.43 -13.97 48.04
N ASP A 322 42.70 -14.36 48.00
CA ASP A 322 43.70 -13.78 47.09
C ASP A 322 43.44 -14.16 45.62
N ALA A 323 42.90 -15.36 45.36
CA ALA A 323 42.48 -15.79 44.02
C ALA A 323 41.10 -15.24 43.58
N ALA A 324 40.28 -14.73 44.51
CA ALA A 324 38.96 -14.18 44.21
C ALA A 324 38.98 -12.97 43.26
N PRO A 325 39.83 -11.92 43.43
CA PRO A 325 39.87 -10.78 42.52
C PRO A 325 40.27 -11.18 41.10
N ASP A 326 41.19 -12.13 40.94
CA ASP A 326 41.59 -12.65 39.63
C ASP A 326 40.47 -13.45 38.97
N LYS A 327 39.71 -14.25 39.75
CA LYS A 327 38.53 -14.95 39.25
C LYS A 327 37.44 -13.97 38.82
N ILE A 328 37.20 -12.91 39.61
CA ILE A 328 36.26 -11.83 39.28
C ILE A 328 36.69 -11.11 38.01
N LYS A 329 37.97 -10.73 37.87
CA LYS A 329 38.49 -10.11 36.64
C LYS A 329 38.33 -11.01 35.43
N ARG A 330 38.66 -12.30 35.52
CA ARG A 330 38.45 -13.28 34.42
C ARG A 330 36.98 -13.40 34.05
N MET A 331 36.09 -13.45 35.05
CA MET A 331 34.65 -13.54 34.83
C MET A 331 34.10 -12.24 34.21
N ASN A 332 34.59 -11.08 34.63
CA ASN A 332 34.19 -9.79 34.09
C ASN A 332 34.68 -9.60 32.65
N ASN A 333 35.89 -10.08 32.33
CA ASN A 333 36.39 -10.08 30.95
C ASN A 333 35.56 -11.00 30.04
N LYS A 334 35.14 -12.17 30.54
CA LYS A 334 34.19 -13.03 29.82
C LYS A 334 32.85 -12.34 29.63
N TRP A 335 32.31 -11.73 30.68
CA TRP A 335 31.04 -11.00 30.65
C TRP A 335 31.08 -9.84 29.64
N SER A 336 32.14 -9.03 29.66
CA SER A 336 32.32 -7.90 28.74
C SER A 336 32.41 -8.36 27.28
N LYS A 337 33.07 -9.48 27.00
CA LYS A 337 33.07 -10.08 25.64
C LYS A 337 31.66 -10.48 25.21
N TYR A 338 30.95 -11.23 26.06
CA TYR A 338 29.56 -11.61 25.77
C TYR A 338 28.64 -10.38 25.60
N GLU A 339 28.80 -9.34 26.41
CA GLU A 339 28.00 -8.12 26.32
C GLU A 339 28.25 -7.38 24.99
N ASN A 340 29.51 -7.28 24.56
CA ASN A 340 29.87 -6.66 23.29
C ASN A 340 29.34 -7.47 22.09
N GLU A 341 29.47 -8.80 22.13
CA GLU A 341 28.92 -9.69 21.10
C GLU A 341 27.39 -9.54 21.01
N GLN A 342 26.69 -9.51 22.14
CA GLN A 342 25.23 -9.33 22.16
C GLN A 342 24.81 -7.95 21.66
N LYS A 343 25.53 -6.88 22.02
CA LYS A 343 25.29 -5.53 21.49
C LYS A 343 25.45 -5.48 19.98
N LEU A 344 26.46 -6.15 19.44
CA LEU A 344 26.74 -6.19 18.01
C LEU A 344 25.64 -6.96 17.25
N ILE A 345 25.19 -8.10 17.79
CA ILE A 345 24.05 -8.86 17.25
C ILE A 345 22.77 -8.01 17.28
N LEU A 346 22.49 -7.31 18.38
CA LEU A 346 21.31 -6.45 18.49
C LEU A 346 21.36 -5.28 17.50
N ALA A 347 22.53 -4.68 17.28
CA ALA A 347 22.73 -3.63 16.29
C ALA A 347 22.45 -4.15 14.88
N GLU A 348 23.02 -5.31 14.52
CA GLU A 348 22.80 -5.94 13.21
C GLU A 348 21.32 -6.32 13.00
N LEU A 349 20.67 -6.86 14.02
CA LEU A 349 19.24 -7.19 13.97
C LEU A 349 18.37 -5.94 13.78
N ASN A 350 18.67 -4.86 14.49
CA ASN A 350 17.97 -3.58 14.34
C ASN A 350 18.17 -3.00 12.94
N GLU A 351 19.38 -3.06 12.39
CA GLU A 351 19.66 -2.59 11.04
C GLU A 351 18.90 -3.41 9.99
N ARG A 352 18.89 -4.75 10.11
CA ARG A 352 18.08 -5.63 9.24
C ARG A 352 16.60 -5.31 9.33
N LEU A 353 16.09 -5.01 10.53
CA LEU A 353 14.69 -4.66 10.74
C LEU A 353 14.35 -3.31 10.10
N ASN A 354 15.21 -2.31 10.26
CA ASN A 354 15.07 -1.00 9.62
C ASN A 354 15.12 -1.11 8.09
N ASN A 355 16.05 -1.91 7.55
CA ASN A 355 16.14 -2.17 6.11
C ASN A 355 14.88 -2.86 5.56
N LYS A 356 14.30 -3.81 6.31
CA LYS A 356 13.01 -4.42 5.93
C LYS A 356 11.86 -3.42 5.98
N ARG A 357 11.78 -2.57 7.01
CA ARG A 357 10.77 -1.50 7.11
C ARG A 357 10.87 -0.52 5.94
N ALA A 358 12.08 -0.07 5.62
CA ALA A 358 12.32 0.82 4.49
C ALA A 358 11.91 0.20 3.15
N LYS A 359 12.18 -1.09 2.95
CA LYS A 359 11.69 -1.83 1.76
C LYS A 359 10.17 -1.92 1.73
N ASN A 360 9.53 -2.17 2.88
CA ASN A 360 8.07 -2.26 2.95
C ASN A 360 7.39 -0.92 2.64
N ILE A 361 7.89 0.18 3.22
CA ILE A 361 7.40 1.53 2.91
C ILE A 361 7.52 1.84 1.42
N LYS A 362 8.64 1.48 0.79
CA LYS A 362 8.81 1.64 -0.67
C LYS A 362 7.78 0.83 -1.46
N LEU A 363 7.49 -0.40 -1.04
CA LEU A 363 6.48 -1.25 -1.68
C LEU A 363 5.06 -0.69 -1.50
N GLU A 364 4.72 -0.17 -0.32
CA GLU A 364 3.42 0.48 -0.07
C GLU A 364 3.22 1.70 -0.97
N VAL A 365 4.25 2.52 -1.15
CA VAL A 365 4.19 3.68 -2.06
C VAL A 365 3.99 3.23 -3.51
N VAL A 366 4.72 2.21 -3.96
CA VAL A 366 4.56 1.65 -5.32
C VAL A 366 3.14 1.10 -5.51
N TYR A 367 2.65 0.32 -4.56
CA TYR A 367 1.31 -0.26 -4.60
C TYR A 367 0.22 0.83 -4.61
N GLY A 368 0.38 1.89 -3.81
CA GLY A 368 -0.51 3.05 -3.82
C GLY A 368 -0.55 3.76 -5.18
N ASN A 369 0.62 3.96 -5.80
CA ASN A 369 0.72 4.56 -7.12
C ASN A 369 0.10 3.69 -8.22
N GLU A 370 0.30 2.37 -8.18
CA GLU A 370 -0.33 1.44 -9.12
C GLU A 370 -1.85 1.39 -8.96
N LYS A 371 -2.34 1.40 -7.72
CA LYS A 371 -3.78 1.46 -7.43
C LYS A 371 -4.41 2.75 -7.99
N LEU A 372 -3.73 3.89 -7.85
CA LEU A 372 -4.20 5.16 -8.42
C LEU A 372 -4.25 5.11 -9.96
N LYS A 373 -3.24 4.52 -10.60
CA LYS A 373 -3.24 4.31 -12.06
C LYS A 373 -4.40 3.44 -12.51
N LEU A 374 -4.68 2.35 -11.80
CA LEU A 374 -5.81 1.47 -12.11
C LEU A 374 -7.14 2.21 -11.96
N GLN A 375 -7.30 3.03 -10.93
CA GLN A 375 -8.51 3.85 -10.74
C GLN A 375 -8.70 4.85 -11.89
N ASN A 376 -7.64 5.56 -12.29
CA ASN A 376 -7.71 6.48 -13.43
C ASN A 376 -8.08 5.77 -14.73
N ILE A 377 -7.50 4.59 -14.99
CA ILE A 377 -7.84 3.78 -16.17
C ILE A 377 -9.32 3.36 -16.12
N PHE A 378 -9.84 3.00 -14.95
CA PHE A 378 -11.24 2.63 -14.79
C PHE A 378 -12.19 3.81 -15.08
N GLU A 379 -11.88 5.00 -14.56
CA GLU A 379 -12.64 6.23 -14.86
C GLU A 379 -12.62 6.55 -16.36
N ASP A 380 -11.49 6.35 -17.03
CA ASP A 380 -11.36 6.57 -18.47
C ASP A 380 -12.14 5.54 -19.29
N ILE A 381 -12.17 4.27 -18.85
CA ILE A 381 -13.02 3.23 -19.45
C ILE A 381 -14.48 3.64 -19.33
N GLN A 382 -14.92 4.07 -18.15
CA GLN A 382 -16.31 4.48 -17.92
C GLN A 382 -16.70 5.68 -18.80
N LYS A 383 -15.85 6.71 -18.90
CA LYS A 383 -16.07 7.84 -19.81
C LYS A 383 -16.20 7.38 -21.26
N LYS A 384 -15.34 6.46 -21.70
CA LYS A 384 -15.40 5.92 -23.07
C LYS A 384 -16.66 5.09 -23.30
N GLU A 385 -17.10 4.31 -22.33
CA GLU A 385 -18.37 3.58 -22.41
C GLU A 385 -19.56 4.53 -22.54
N ASP A 386 -19.58 5.64 -21.80
CA ASP A 386 -20.64 6.63 -21.91
C ASP A 386 -20.63 7.34 -23.27
N ILE A 387 -19.45 7.65 -23.82
CA ILE A 387 -19.33 8.16 -25.20
C ILE A 387 -19.85 7.13 -26.20
N ILE A 388 -19.51 5.85 -26.03
CA ILE A 388 -20.00 4.78 -26.93
C ILE A 388 -21.53 4.69 -26.87
N LYS A 389 -22.14 4.80 -25.68
CA LYS A 389 -23.60 4.84 -25.53
C LYS A 389 -24.21 6.03 -26.27
N ILE A 390 -23.63 7.23 -26.12
CA ILE A 390 -24.08 8.43 -26.84
C ILE A 390 -23.98 8.22 -28.35
N CYS A 391 -22.83 7.77 -28.84
CA CYS A 391 -22.63 7.52 -30.28
C CYS A 391 -23.60 6.46 -30.83
N ARG A 392 -23.92 5.41 -30.05
CA ARG A 392 -24.92 4.40 -30.43
C ARG A 392 -26.33 4.98 -30.48
N ASN A 393 -26.71 5.78 -29.49
CA ASN A 393 -27.99 6.48 -29.51
C ASN A 393 -28.11 7.43 -30.70
N ASP A 394 -27.02 8.15 -31.04
CA ASP A 394 -26.96 9.01 -32.22
C ASP A 394 -27.08 8.19 -33.52
N LEU A 395 -26.43 7.02 -33.59
CA LEU A 395 -26.56 6.06 -34.68
C LEU A 395 -28.00 5.58 -34.86
N ASP A 396 -28.65 5.17 -33.76
CA ASP A 396 -30.01 4.64 -33.78
C ASP A 396 -31.05 5.73 -34.08
N SER A 397 -30.80 6.98 -33.67
CA SER A 397 -31.70 8.12 -33.91
C SER A 397 -31.73 8.60 -35.37
N LYS A 398 -30.71 8.26 -36.17
CA LYS A 398 -30.59 8.69 -37.57
C LYS A 398 -30.63 7.47 -38.50
N PRO A 399 -31.82 7.04 -38.95
CA PRO A 399 -32.00 5.81 -39.74
C PRO A 399 -31.37 5.88 -41.15
N ASN A 400 -30.91 7.04 -41.60
CA ASN A 400 -30.18 7.21 -42.85
C ASN A 400 -28.76 7.70 -42.56
N TYR A 401 -27.85 6.76 -42.35
CA TYR A 401 -26.44 7.02 -42.63
C TYR A 401 -26.32 7.20 -44.14
N ASN A 402 -26.19 8.45 -44.57
CA ASN A 402 -25.68 8.76 -45.90
C ASN A 402 -24.44 7.90 -46.09
N SER A 403 -24.51 6.96 -47.03
CA SER A 403 -23.46 5.97 -47.23
C SER A 403 -22.12 6.68 -47.45
N ARG A 404 -20.99 5.99 -47.20
CA ARG A 404 -19.67 6.50 -47.60
C ARG A 404 -19.70 7.04 -49.04
N SER A 405 -20.47 6.37 -49.91
CA SER A 405 -20.74 6.79 -51.29
C SER A 405 -21.34 8.20 -51.38
N SER A 406 -22.36 8.51 -50.57
CA SER A 406 -22.98 9.85 -50.51
C SER A 406 -21.99 10.93 -50.07
N TYR A 407 -21.15 10.66 -49.07
CA TYR A 407 -20.10 11.59 -48.66
C TYR A 407 -19.02 11.76 -49.73
N THR A 408 -18.58 10.67 -50.36
CA THR A 408 -17.61 10.75 -51.46
C THR A 408 -18.17 11.49 -52.65
N GLN A 409 -19.44 11.29 -53.00
CA GLN A 409 -20.10 11.99 -54.08
C GLN A 409 -20.21 13.49 -53.78
N ARG A 410 -20.60 13.86 -52.56
CA ARG A 410 -20.64 15.26 -52.13
C ARG A 410 -19.25 15.90 -52.16
N ILE A 411 -18.21 15.18 -51.75
CA ILE A 411 -16.82 15.67 -51.82
C ILE A 411 -16.42 15.88 -53.28
N LEU A 412 -16.73 14.95 -54.18
CA LEU A 412 -16.45 15.08 -55.62
C LEU A 412 -17.21 16.25 -56.25
N GLU A 413 -18.47 16.48 -55.86
CA GLU A 413 -19.25 17.65 -56.29
C GLU A 413 -18.62 18.95 -55.82
N ILE A 414 -18.16 19.01 -54.56
CA ILE A 414 -17.43 20.18 -54.02
C ILE A 414 -16.14 20.41 -54.80
N ILE A 415 -15.36 19.36 -55.09
CA ILE A 415 -14.14 19.46 -55.89
C ILE A 415 -14.46 19.99 -57.30
N SER A 416 -15.50 19.46 -57.95
CA SER A 416 -15.93 19.94 -59.27
C SER A 416 -16.33 21.41 -59.23
N ASN A 417 -17.02 21.85 -58.18
CA ASN A 417 -17.39 23.25 -57.99
C ASN A 417 -16.16 24.14 -57.76
N ILE A 418 -15.18 23.71 -56.97
CA ILE A 418 -13.91 24.44 -56.78
C ILE A 418 -13.16 24.58 -58.11
N GLU A 419 -13.14 23.55 -58.94
CA GLU A 419 -12.51 23.61 -60.27
C GLU A 419 -13.23 24.61 -61.20
N LYS A 420 -14.57 24.64 -61.18
CA LYS A 420 -15.36 25.62 -61.92
C LYS A 420 -15.07 27.04 -61.43
N GLN A 421 -15.10 27.26 -60.12
CA GLN A 421 -14.76 28.55 -59.51
C GLN A 421 -13.35 29.01 -59.89
N LYS A 422 -12.35 28.11 -59.90
CA LYS A 422 -10.98 28.44 -60.31
C LYS A 422 -10.91 28.88 -61.78
N LYS A 423 -11.67 28.24 -62.67
CA LYS A 423 -11.77 28.65 -64.08
C LYS A 423 -12.40 30.03 -64.22
N GLU A 424 -13.48 30.29 -63.49
CA GLU A 424 -14.16 31.59 -63.48
C GLU A 424 -13.29 32.70 -62.90
N ILE A 425 -12.58 32.45 -61.79
CA ILE A 425 -11.62 33.40 -61.22
C ILE A 425 -10.53 33.73 -62.24
N ASN A 426 -9.96 32.74 -62.93
CA ASN A 426 -8.95 32.99 -63.95
C ASN A 426 -9.50 33.81 -65.13
N LYS A 427 -10.75 33.57 -65.53
CA LYS A 427 -11.43 34.38 -66.54
C LYS A 427 -11.58 35.83 -66.05
N ASN A 428 -12.12 36.04 -64.86
CA ASN A 428 -12.30 37.37 -64.27
C ASN A 428 -10.95 38.10 -64.12
N LEU A 429 -9.87 37.39 -63.77
CA LEU A 429 -8.51 37.96 -63.72
C LEU A 429 -8.01 38.41 -65.10
N ASN A 430 -8.24 37.62 -66.15
CA ASN A 430 -7.87 37.98 -67.50
C ASN A 430 -8.67 39.19 -68.00
N ASP A 431 -9.98 39.20 -67.75
CA ASP A 431 -10.86 40.31 -68.10
C ASP A 431 -10.44 41.59 -67.35
N THR A 432 -10.12 41.49 -66.06
CA THR A 432 -9.61 42.62 -65.24
C THR A 432 -8.27 43.13 -65.79
N ARG A 433 -7.34 42.24 -66.17
CA ARG A 433 -6.06 42.62 -66.79
C ARG A 433 -6.27 43.30 -68.13
N GLN A 434 -7.25 42.84 -68.92
CA GLN A 434 -7.58 43.43 -70.21
C GLN A 434 -8.14 44.85 -70.04
N VAL A 435 -9.10 45.04 -69.14
CA VAL A 435 -9.63 46.36 -68.78
C VAL A 435 -8.52 47.29 -68.28
N GLN A 436 -7.60 46.81 -67.44
CA GLN A 436 -6.48 47.63 -66.98
C GLN A 436 -5.54 48.06 -68.12
N LYS A 437 -5.30 47.19 -69.12
CA LYS A 437 -4.51 47.55 -70.31
C LYS A 437 -5.23 48.60 -71.16
N GLU A 438 -6.54 48.47 -71.33
CA GLU A 438 -7.36 49.45 -72.04
C GLU A 438 -7.35 50.81 -71.34
N ILE A 439 -7.51 50.84 -70.01
CA ILE A 439 -7.38 52.04 -69.19
C ILE A 439 -6.02 52.69 -69.42
N ASN A 440 -4.91 51.96 -69.25
CA ASN A 440 -3.56 52.52 -69.41
C ASN A 440 -3.30 53.00 -70.86
N SER A 441 -3.84 52.30 -71.86
CA SER A 441 -3.74 52.68 -73.26
C SER A 441 -4.49 53.98 -73.55
N LEU A 442 -5.69 54.13 -73.01
CA LEU A 442 -6.51 55.34 -73.13
C LEU A 442 -5.87 56.51 -72.38
N ASP A 443 -5.39 56.29 -71.15
CA ASP A 443 -4.70 57.31 -70.33
C ASP A 443 -3.49 57.88 -71.09
N GLY A 444 -2.62 57.00 -71.60
CA GLY A 444 -1.48 57.43 -72.41
C GLY A 444 -1.85 58.07 -73.76
N LYS A 445 -2.99 57.69 -74.38
CA LYS A 445 -3.50 58.37 -75.58
C LYS A 445 -3.95 59.80 -75.25
N VAL A 446 -4.67 59.98 -74.14
CA VAL A 446 -5.12 61.31 -73.68
C VAL A 446 -3.92 62.22 -73.43
N GLU A 447 -2.91 61.75 -72.70
CA GLU A 447 -1.69 62.52 -72.42
C GLU A 447 -0.92 62.89 -73.70
N ARG A 448 -0.70 61.94 -74.61
CA ARG A 448 0.02 62.22 -75.88
C ARG A 448 -0.75 63.19 -76.77
N CYS A 449 -2.07 63.05 -76.87
CA CYS A 449 -2.92 63.97 -77.62
C CYS A 449 -2.86 65.37 -77.02
N PHE A 450 -2.92 65.48 -75.69
CA PHE A 450 -2.81 66.77 -75.01
C PHE A 450 -1.45 67.44 -75.28
N ILE A 451 -0.33 66.73 -75.09
CA ILE A 451 1.02 67.28 -75.32
C ILE A 451 1.17 67.78 -76.77
N SER A 452 0.72 67.00 -77.75
CA SER A 452 0.79 67.39 -79.17
C SER A 452 0.00 68.67 -79.46
N ILE A 453 -1.22 68.78 -78.93
CA ILE A 453 -2.05 69.99 -79.12
C ILE A 453 -1.48 71.17 -78.33
N ASP A 454 -1.01 70.95 -77.11
CA ASP A 454 -0.40 71.96 -76.25
C ASP A 454 0.84 72.58 -76.92
N GLU A 455 1.74 71.75 -77.47
CA GLU A 455 2.90 72.22 -78.23
C GLU A 455 2.53 73.02 -79.48
N LEU A 456 1.58 72.53 -80.28
CA LEU A 456 1.13 73.22 -81.49
C LEU A 456 0.47 74.56 -81.16
N MET A 457 -0.44 74.57 -80.19
CA MET A 457 -1.14 75.78 -79.76
C MET A 457 -0.19 76.79 -79.11
N PHE A 458 0.80 76.34 -78.33
CA PHE A 458 1.79 77.23 -77.72
C PHE A 458 2.67 77.92 -78.77
N LYS A 459 3.08 77.21 -79.83
CA LYS A 459 3.87 77.78 -80.94
C LYS A 459 3.13 78.91 -81.66
N VAL A 460 1.81 78.75 -81.86
CA VAL A 460 0.98 79.72 -82.61
C VAL A 460 0.40 80.82 -81.71
N ALA A 461 0.20 80.56 -80.41
CA ALA A 461 -0.36 81.51 -79.44
C ALA A 461 0.49 82.78 -79.20
N LYS A 462 1.76 82.80 -79.64
CA LYS A 462 2.59 84.01 -79.63
C LYS A 462 2.16 85.05 -80.68
N LYS A 463 1.47 84.63 -81.74
CA LYS A 463 1.14 85.48 -82.90
C LYS A 463 -0.28 86.05 -82.86
N ASP A 464 -1.25 85.30 -82.32
CA ASP A 464 -2.67 85.71 -82.29
C ASP A 464 -3.28 85.66 -80.88
N ASP A 465 -4.02 86.71 -80.50
CA ASP A 465 -4.68 86.81 -79.21
C ASP A 465 -5.91 85.86 -79.08
N THR A 466 -6.55 85.54 -80.20
CA THR A 466 -7.63 84.54 -80.27
C THR A 466 -7.10 83.14 -79.91
N ILE A 467 -5.95 82.76 -80.44
CA ILE A 467 -5.30 81.46 -80.20
C ILE A 467 -4.81 81.38 -78.76
N ARG A 468 -4.38 82.50 -78.16
CA ARG A 468 -4.08 82.58 -76.72
C ARG A 468 -5.31 82.30 -75.85
N LYS A 469 -6.50 82.78 -76.22
CA LYS A 469 -7.75 82.45 -75.53
C LYS A 469 -8.09 80.96 -75.69
N CYS A 470 -7.93 80.41 -76.89
CA CYS A 470 -8.11 78.97 -77.14
C CYS A 470 -7.13 78.10 -76.34
N TYR A 471 -5.87 78.52 -76.18
CA TYR A 471 -4.87 77.84 -75.35
C TYR A 471 -5.30 77.77 -73.88
N LYS A 472 -5.79 78.89 -73.31
CA LYS A 472 -6.32 78.92 -71.94
C LYS A 472 -7.53 78.00 -71.77
N LEU A 473 -8.42 77.94 -72.76
CA LEU A 473 -9.56 77.02 -72.76
C LEU A 473 -9.11 75.56 -72.85
N LEU A 474 -8.10 75.23 -73.65
CA LEU A 474 -7.53 73.88 -73.74
C LEU A 474 -6.93 73.43 -72.40
N ALA A 475 -6.14 74.29 -71.76
CA ALA A 475 -5.57 74.02 -70.44
C ALA A 475 -6.67 73.84 -69.38
N ALA A 476 -7.73 74.65 -69.44
CA ALA A 476 -8.90 74.52 -68.56
C ALA A 476 -9.65 73.19 -68.80
N ILE A 477 -9.83 72.77 -70.06
CA ILE A 477 -10.44 71.48 -70.41
C ILE A 477 -9.61 70.34 -69.82
N HIS A 478 -8.29 70.34 -70.04
CA HIS A 478 -7.42 69.29 -69.50
C HIS A 478 -7.43 69.25 -67.97
N SER A 479 -7.36 70.39 -67.30
CA SER A 479 -7.45 70.48 -65.83
C SER A 479 -8.79 69.96 -65.30
N ASN A 480 -9.89 70.32 -65.95
CA ASN A 480 -11.23 69.86 -65.58
C ASN A 480 -11.39 68.35 -65.83
N SER A 481 -10.93 67.86 -66.98
CA SER A 481 -10.94 66.42 -67.30
C SER A 481 -10.08 65.62 -66.32
N SER A 482 -8.89 66.11 -65.96
CA SER A 482 -8.04 65.49 -64.94
C SER A 482 -8.74 65.46 -63.58
N SER A 483 -9.41 66.56 -63.19
CA SER A 483 -10.17 66.62 -61.94
C SER A 483 -11.32 65.61 -61.93
N ILE A 484 -12.05 65.48 -63.03
CA ILE A 484 -13.12 64.47 -63.19
C ILE A 484 -12.55 63.05 -63.05
N ILE A 485 -11.43 62.74 -63.70
CA ILE A 485 -10.78 61.43 -63.59
C ILE A 485 -10.40 61.14 -62.14
N THR A 486 -9.85 62.12 -61.41
CA THR A 486 -9.52 61.94 -59.99
C THR A 486 -10.75 61.73 -59.11
N SER A 487 -11.83 62.48 -59.33
CA SER A 487 -13.08 62.31 -58.60
C SER A 487 -13.71 60.95 -58.87
N VAL A 488 -13.71 60.47 -60.12
CA VAL A 488 -14.20 59.12 -60.46
C VAL A 488 -13.36 58.03 -59.77
N LYS A 489 -12.03 58.18 -59.74
CA LYS A 489 -11.14 57.24 -59.02
C LYS A 489 -11.45 57.22 -57.51
N GLN A 490 -11.65 58.39 -56.89
CA GLN A 490 -12.00 58.53 -55.48
C GLN A 490 -13.39 57.98 -55.15
N THR A 491 -14.39 58.22 -56.00
CA THR A 491 -15.71 57.59 -55.85
C THR A 491 -15.59 56.07 -55.89
N GLY A 492 -14.71 55.52 -56.74
CA GLY A 492 -14.43 54.09 -56.79
C GLY A 492 -13.67 53.54 -55.58
N THR A 493 -12.84 54.33 -54.89
CA THR A 493 -12.22 53.90 -53.62
C THR A 493 -13.24 53.90 -52.48
N ILE A 494 -14.01 54.99 -52.35
CA ILE A 494 -15.07 55.11 -51.34
C ILE A 494 -16.12 54.02 -51.53
N GLY A 495 -16.53 53.72 -52.76
CA GLY A 495 -17.49 52.63 -53.02
C GLY A 495 -16.99 51.24 -52.60
N ARG A 496 -15.68 50.99 -52.68
CA ARG A 496 -15.08 49.74 -52.16
C ARG A 496 -15.07 49.73 -50.64
N GLU A 497 -14.67 50.84 -50.01
CA GLU A 497 -14.69 50.98 -48.54
C GLU A 497 -16.11 50.83 -47.97
N ILE A 498 -17.12 51.40 -48.61
CA ILE A 498 -18.53 51.22 -48.22
C ILE A 498 -18.89 49.75 -48.24
N LYS A 499 -18.57 49.04 -49.32
CA LYS A 499 -18.89 47.62 -49.45
C LYS A 499 -18.15 46.75 -48.43
N ASP A 500 -16.88 47.06 -48.16
CA ASP A 500 -16.08 46.36 -47.14
C ASP A 500 -16.68 46.59 -45.74
N LEU A 501 -17.15 47.80 -45.44
CA LEU A 501 -17.85 48.12 -44.19
C LEU A 501 -19.22 47.42 -44.10
N GLU A 502 -19.97 47.34 -45.20
CA GLU A 502 -21.23 46.57 -45.28
C GLU A 502 -20.99 45.08 -44.98
N GLU A 503 -19.93 44.49 -45.56
CA GLU A 503 -19.55 43.09 -45.29
C GLU A 503 -19.11 42.89 -43.82
N GLN A 504 -18.41 43.86 -43.23
CA GLN A 504 -18.08 43.83 -41.79
C GLN A 504 -19.34 43.88 -40.92
N ILE A 505 -20.31 44.73 -41.25
CA ILE A 505 -21.59 44.81 -40.54
C ILE A 505 -22.37 43.49 -40.64
N GLU A 506 -22.37 42.86 -41.81
CA GLU A 506 -23.05 41.56 -42.00
C GLU A 506 -22.37 40.43 -41.20
N ASN A 507 -21.03 40.44 -41.15
CA ASN A 507 -20.24 39.50 -40.35
C ASN A 507 -20.39 39.74 -38.83
N GLU A 508 -20.51 40.98 -38.40
CA GLU A 508 -20.91 41.36 -37.03
C GLU A 508 -22.41 41.18 -36.81
N ASN A 509 -22.92 40.02 -37.20
CA ASN A 509 -24.33 39.73 -37.20
C ASN A 509 -24.89 39.95 -35.78
N PRO A 510 -25.78 40.94 -35.56
CA PRO A 510 -26.23 41.30 -34.23
C PRO A 510 -26.95 40.14 -33.54
N HIS A 511 -27.46 39.18 -34.32
CA HIS A 511 -28.07 37.96 -33.81
C HIS A 511 -27.06 36.99 -33.15
N GLN A 512 -25.84 36.87 -33.67
CA GLN A 512 -24.82 36.01 -33.04
C GLN A 512 -24.24 36.67 -31.80
N ALA A 513 -24.02 37.99 -31.82
CA ALA A 513 -23.59 38.73 -30.64
C ALA A 513 -24.63 38.65 -29.51
N THR A 514 -25.92 38.85 -29.82
CA THR A 514 -27.01 38.71 -28.82
C THR A 514 -27.16 37.29 -28.31
N ALA A 515 -27.07 36.27 -29.17
CA ALA A 515 -27.09 34.86 -28.75
C ALA A 515 -25.90 34.50 -27.85
N ASN A 516 -24.70 35.01 -28.14
CA ASN A 516 -23.50 34.80 -27.33
C ASN A 516 -23.60 35.51 -25.98
N ILE A 517 -24.13 36.75 -25.94
CA ILE A 517 -24.39 37.48 -24.70
C ILE A 517 -25.42 36.73 -23.84
N GLN A 518 -26.48 36.17 -24.44
CA GLN A 518 -27.47 35.38 -23.72
C GLN A 518 -26.86 34.09 -23.12
N LYS A 519 -25.98 33.40 -23.86
CA LYS A 519 -25.24 32.24 -23.33
C LYS A 519 -24.34 32.62 -22.16
N LEU A 520 -23.52 33.67 -22.32
CA LEU A 520 -22.66 34.20 -21.25
C LEU A 520 -23.45 34.59 -20.00
N ARG A 521 -24.65 35.19 -20.15
CA ARG A 521 -25.53 35.50 -19.02
C ARG A 521 -25.98 34.25 -18.28
N LYS A 522 -26.39 33.20 -19.00
CA LYS A 522 -26.78 31.91 -18.41
C LYS A 522 -25.60 31.26 -17.66
N ASP A 523 -24.42 31.25 -18.27
CA ASP A 523 -23.22 30.66 -17.66
C ASP A 523 -22.82 31.41 -16.38
N LEU A 524 -22.90 32.75 -16.39
CA LEU A 524 -22.62 33.58 -15.22
C LEU A 524 -23.63 33.31 -14.08
N GLU A 525 -24.91 33.10 -14.42
CA GLU A 525 -25.94 32.74 -13.45
C GLU A 525 -25.69 31.36 -12.82
N LEU A 526 -25.26 30.37 -13.63
CA LEU A 526 -24.85 29.05 -13.12
C LEU A 526 -23.67 29.15 -12.16
N VAL A 527 -22.61 29.90 -12.52
CA VAL A 527 -21.44 30.11 -11.65
C VAL A 527 -21.83 30.79 -10.34
N LYS A 528 -22.71 31.81 -10.39
CA LYS A 528 -23.24 32.46 -9.18
C LYS A 528 -24.00 31.47 -8.29
N ASN A 529 -24.83 30.61 -8.89
CA ASN A 529 -25.57 29.59 -8.15
C ASN A 529 -24.63 28.56 -7.52
N GLU A 530 -23.61 28.11 -8.22
CA GLU A 530 -22.57 27.23 -7.68
C GLU A 530 -21.79 27.90 -6.54
N GLN A 531 -21.39 29.17 -6.69
CA GLN A 531 -20.74 29.94 -5.63
C GLN A 531 -21.62 30.05 -4.38
N LEU A 532 -22.92 30.30 -4.53
CA LEU A 532 -23.86 30.33 -3.42
C LEU A 532 -23.98 28.96 -2.74
N LEU A 533 -23.98 27.87 -3.51
CA LEU A 533 -24.07 26.51 -3.00
C LEU A 533 -22.79 26.11 -2.25
N LEU A 534 -21.62 26.51 -2.75
CA LEU A 534 -20.34 26.35 -2.07
C LEU A 534 -20.27 27.17 -0.77
N LEU A 535 -20.73 28.42 -0.79
CA LEU A 535 -20.80 29.25 0.42
C LEU A 535 -21.72 28.65 1.49
N LYS A 536 -22.85 28.05 1.09
CA LYS A 536 -23.72 27.30 2.01
C LYS A 536 -23.03 26.07 2.58
N LYS A 537 -22.24 25.36 1.78
CA LYS A 537 -21.45 24.20 2.25
C LYS A 537 -20.30 24.57 3.18
N ILE A 538 -19.77 25.79 3.10
CA ILE A 538 -18.71 26.29 4.00
C ILE A 538 -19.28 26.76 5.35
N LYS A 539 -20.55 27.17 5.39
CA LYS A 539 -21.22 27.67 6.61
C LYS A 539 -21.84 26.56 7.48
N ASN A 540 -22.02 25.36 6.95
CA ASN A 540 -22.38 24.15 7.70
C ASN A 540 -21.12 23.34 7.98
#